data_AF-G1RQN5-F1
#
_entry.id   AF-G1RQN5-F1
#
_cell.length_a   1.000
_cell.length_b   1.000
_cell.length_c   1.000
_cell.angle_alpha   90.00
_cell.angle_beta   90.00
_cell.angle_gamma   90.00
#
_symmetry.space_group_name_H-M   'P 1'
#
loop_
_entity.id
_entity.type
_entity.pdbx_description
1 polymer ?
#
loop_
_entity_poly.entity_id
_entity_poly.type
_entity_poly.pdbx_seq_one_letter_code
_entity_poly.pdbx_strand_id
1 'polypeptide(L)'
;MGEEANDDKKPTTKFELERETELRFEVEASQSVQLELLTGMAEIFGTELTRNKKFTFDAGAKVAVFTWHGCSVQLSGRTEVAYVSKDTPMLLYLNTITSRLADVFNQRCEVNRRASVSGCVINTCGWVKGSGYQALVHAASAFEVDVVVVLDQERLYNELKRDLPHFVRTVLLPKSGGVVERSKDFRRECRDERIREYFYGFRGCFYPHAFNVKFSDVKIYKVGAPTIPDSCLPLGMSQEDNQLKLVPVTPGRDMVHHLLSVSTAEGTEENLSETSVAGFIVVTSVDLEHQVFTVLSPAPRPLPKNFLLIMDIRFMDLK
;
A
#
# COMPACT_ATOMS: atom_id res chain seq x y z
N MET A 1 -50.37 -13.96 12.79
CA MET A 1 -49.31 -14.91 12.40
C MET A 1 -48.23 -14.07 11.74
N GLY A 2 -47.18 -13.76 12.48
CA GLY A 2 -46.04 -13.00 11.96
C GLY A 2 -45.17 -13.93 11.14
N GLU A 3 -44.86 -13.53 9.91
CA GLU A 3 -43.77 -14.13 9.15
C GLU A 3 -42.47 -13.69 9.81
N GLU A 4 -41.85 -14.59 10.57
CA GLU A 4 -40.43 -14.47 10.92
C GLU A 4 -39.63 -14.62 9.63
N ALA A 5 -39.04 -13.52 9.17
CA ALA A 5 -38.03 -13.55 8.13
C ALA A 5 -36.84 -14.37 8.65
N ASN A 6 -36.67 -15.56 8.08
CA ASN A 6 -35.56 -16.45 8.35
C ASN A 6 -34.27 -15.77 7.88
N ASP A 7 -33.50 -15.20 8.80
CA ASP A 7 -32.18 -14.63 8.55
C ASP A 7 -31.22 -15.80 8.29
N ASP A 8 -31.08 -16.20 7.02
CA ASP A 8 -30.11 -17.20 6.56
C ASP A 8 -28.70 -16.74 6.97
N LYS A 9 -28.25 -17.17 8.15
CA LYS A 9 -26.93 -16.83 8.69
C LYS A 9 -25.86 -17.35 7.74
N LYS A 10 -25.27 -16.44 6.96
CA LYS A 10 -24.14 -16.74 6.09
C LYS A 10 -23.05 -17.49 6.87
N PRO A 11 -22.44 -18.54 6.29
CA PRO A 11 -21.38 -19.30 6.94
C PRO A 11 -20.26 -18.35 7.36
N THR A 12 -19.75 -18.54 8.56
CA THR A 12 -18.77 -17.64 9.16
C THR A 12 -17.54 -18.43 9.58
N THR A 13 -16.37 -17.96 9.19
CA THR A 13 -15.08 -18.59 9.49
C THR A 13 -14.14 -17.56 10.11
N LYS A 14 -13.52 -17.95 11.21
CA LYS A 14 -12.57 -17.10 11.95
C LYS A 14 -11.14 -17.56 11.66
N PHE A 15 -10.26 -16.59 11.38
CA PHE A 15 -8.84 -16.83 11.13
C PHE A 15 -8.01 -16.07 12.15
N GLU A 16 -7.08 -16.78 12.79
CA GLU A 16 -6.04 -16.19 13.63
C GLU A 16 -4.77 -16.08 12.78
N LEU A 17 -4.25 -14.87 12.62
CA LEU A 17 -3.04 -14.60 11.85
C LEU A 17 -1.91 -14.28 12.82
N GLU A 18 -0.81 -15.00 12.67
CA GLU A 18 0.46 -14.69 13.33
C GLU A 18 1.07 -13.42 12.73
N ARG A 19 2.09 -12.87 13.38
CA ARG A 19 2.85 -11.75 12.81
C ARG A 19 3.43 -12.12 11.44
N GLU A 20 3.46 -11.15 10.54
CA GLU A 20 4.07 -11.27 9.21
C GLU A 20 3.42 -12.36 8.35
N THR A 21 2.12 -12.58 8.55
CA THR A 21 1.31 -13.50 7.75
C THR A 21 0.15 -12.77 7.10
N GLU A 22 -0.40 -13.37 6.05
CA GLU A 22 -1.61 -12.87 5.40
C GLU A 22 -2.65 -13.95 5.17
N LEU A 23 -3.92 -13.58 5.31
CA LEU A 23 -5.05 -14.37 4.86
C LEU A 23 -5.32 -14.03 3.39
N ARG A 24 -5.17 -15.02 2.51
CA ARG A 24 -5.56 -14.92 1.10
C ARG A 24 -6.91 -15.58 0.92
N PHE A 25 -7.86 -14.86 0.34
CA PHE A 25 -9.15 -15.44 -0.03
C PHE A 25 -9.66 -14.95 -1.38
N GLU A 26 -10.46 -15.80 -2.02
CA GLU A 26 -11.15 -15.51 -3.28
C GLU A 26 -12.66 -15.68 -3.08
N VAL A 27 -13.43 -14.68 -3.50
CA VAL A 27 -14.89 -14.69 -3.39
C VAL A 27 -15.48 -15.53 -4.51
N GLU A 28 -16.27 -16.54 -4.15
CA GLU A 28 -16.95 -17.44 -5.09
C GLU A 28 -17.82 -16.65 -6.09
N ALA A 29 -17.95 -17.17 -7.31
CA ALA A 29 -18.78 -16.55 -8.35
C ALA A 29 -20.21 -16.30 -7.85
N SER A 30 -20.75 -15.12 -8.16
CA SER A 30 -22.09 -14.66 -7.76
C SER A 30 -22.33 -14.56 -6.24
N GLN A 31 -21.29 -14.61 -5.40
CA GLN A 31 -21.39 -14.43 -3.96
C GLN A 31 -20.79 -13.09 -3.50
N SER A 32 -21.06 -12.73 -2.25
CA SER A 32 -20.36 -11.64 -1.55
C SER A 32 -19.88 -12.13 -0.19
N VAL A 33 -18.67 -11.73 0.16
CA VAL A 33 -18.02 -12.06 1.44
C VAL A 33 -17.82 -10.78 2.25
N GLN A 34 -18.20 -10.82 3.52
CA GLN A 34 -17.90 -9.77 4.48
C GLN A 34 -16.68 -10.14 5.30
N LEU A 35 -15.70 -9.25 5.37
CA LEU A 35 -14.54 -9.34 6.25
C LEU A 35 -14.71 -8.38 7.43
N GLU A 36 -14.40 -8.85 8.62
CA GLU A 36 -14.38 -8.04 9.84
C GLU A 36 -13.09 -8.29 10.64
N LEU A 37 -12.40 -7.21 11.03
CA LEU A 37 -11.27 -7.28 11.95
C LEU A 37 -11.79 -7.32 13.39
N LEU A 38 -11.53 -8.42 14.11
CA LEU A 38 -11.98 -8.62 15.48
C LEU A 38 -10.95 -8.08 16.50
N THR A 39 -9.67 -8.44 16.34
CA THR A 39 -8.60 -8.03 17.26
C THR A 39 -7.28 -7.79 16.50
N GLY A 40 -6.34 -7.09 17.14
CA GLY A 40 -5.02 -6.82 16.55
C GLY A 40 -5.01 -5.70 15.51
N MET A 41 -4.08 -5.77 14.56
CA MET A 41 -3.93 -4.83 13.45
C MET A 41 -3.79 -5.60 12.15
N ALA A 42 -4.50 -5.18 11.12
CA ALA A 42 -4.40 -5.78 9.80
C ALA A 42 -4.57 -4.70 8.74
N GLU A 43 -4.08 -4.97 7.54
CA GLU A 43 -4.22 -4.11 6.39
C GLU A 43 -4.58 -4.93 5.16
N ILE A 44 -5.26 -4.28 4.23
CA ILE A 44 -5.49 -4.81 2.90
C ILE A 44 -4.72 -3.89 1.96
N PHE A 45 -3.63 -4.40 1.41
CA PHE A 45 -2.79 -3.70 0.43
C PHE A 45 -2.42 -2.27 0.87
N GLY A 46 -1.91 -2.13 2.11
CA GLY A 46 -1.51 -0.85 2.71
C GLY A 46 -2.65 -0.03 3.34
N THR A 47 -3.91 -0.44 3.20
CA THR A 47 -5.05 0.20 3.87
C THR A 47 -5.36 -0.49 5.20
N GLU A 48 -5.05 0.17 6.31
CA GLU A 48 -5.33 -0.33 7.68
C GLU A 48 -6.83 -0.61 7.88
N LEU A 49 -7.17 -1.74 8.51
CA LEU A 49 -8.54 -2.14 8.84
C LEU A 49 -8.99 -1.56 10.20
N THR A 50 -10.25 -1.14 10.28
CA THR A 50 -10.89 -0.66 11.51
C THR A 50 -11.55 -1.84 12.19
N ARG A 51 -11.33 -1.98 13.50
CA ARG A 51 -11.91 -3.05 14.30
C ARG A 51 -13.44 -2.97 14.25
N ASN A 52 -14.10 -4.10 14.12
CA ASN A 52 -15.56 -4.25 14.05
C ASN A 52 -16.24 -3.53 12.86
N LYS A 53 -15.46 -3.06 11.88
CA LYS A 53 -16.01 -2.54 10.62
C LYS A 53 -16.06 -3.68 9.60
N LYS A 54 -17.24 -3.84 8.98
CA LYS A 54 -17.46 -4.84 7.94
C LYS A 54 -17.06 -4.28 6.57
N PHE A 55 -16.25 -5.04 5.85
CA PHE A 55 -15.84 -4.76 4.48
C PHE A 55 -16.43 -5.82 3.56
N THR A 56 -17.26 -5.41 2.59
CA THR A 56 -17.89 -6.33 1.65
C THR A 56 -17.05 -6.43 0.38
N PHE A 57 -16.81 -7.66 -0.06
CA PHE A 57 -16.13 -7.99 -1.31
C PHE A 57 -17.08 -8.77 -2.21
N ASP A 58 -17.17 -8.36 -3.47
CA ASP A 58 -18.04 -8.97 -4.47
C ASP A 58 -17.37 -10.15 -5.16
N ALA A 59 -18.16 -10.87 -5.96
CA ALA A 59 -17.73 -12.06 -6.69
C ALA A 59 -16.45 -11.84 -7.50
N GLY A 60 -15.51 -12.79 -7.41
CA GLY A 60 -14.22 -12.75 -8.12
C GLY A 60 -13.16 -11.86 -7.45
N ALA A 61 -13.47 -11.21 -6.33
CA ALA A 61 -12.47 -10.46 -5.59
C ALA A 61 -11.40 -11.39 -5.00
N LYS A 62 -10.12 -11.10 -5.30
CA LYS A 62 -8.94 -11.73 -4.70
C LYS A 62 -8.34 -10.79 -3.69
N VAL A 63 -8.33 -11.19 -2.42
CA VAL A 63 -7.98 -10.31 -1.30
C VAL A 63 -6.88 -10.94 -0.47
N ALA A 64 -5.88 -10.14 -0.12
CA ALA A 64 -4.86 -10.47 0.86
C ALA A 64 -5.00 -9.53 2.07
N VAL A 65 -5.28 -10.11 3.24
CA VAL A 65 -5.35 -9.40 4.52
C VAL A 65 -4.07 -9.68 5.28
N PHE A 66 -3.16 -8.72 5.30
CA PHE A 66 -1.84 -8.87 5.90
C PHE A 66 -1.80 -8.30 7.33
N THR A 67 -0.96 -8.87 8.20
CA THR A 67 -0.70 -8.30 9.53
C THR A 67 0.79 -8.27 9.90
N TRP A 68 1.28 -7.08 10.28
CA TRP A 68 2.63 -6.91 10.84
C TRP A 68 2.76 -7.38 12.29
N HIS A 69 1.65 -7.51 13.02
CA HIS A 69 1.66 -7.64 14.48
C HIS A 69 0.92 -8.87 15.00
N GLY A 70 0.13 -9.52 14.14
CA GLY A 70 -0.87 -10.51 14.50
C GLY A 70 -2.26 -9.90 14.63
N CYS A 71 -3.27 -10.66 14.22
CA CYS A 71 -4.67 -10.24 14.27
C CYS A 71 -5.63 -11.43 14.24
N SER A 72 -6.89 -11.14 14.54
CA SER A 72 -8.00 -12.07 14.37
C SER A 72 -9.01 -11.46 13.42
N VAL A 73 -9.35 -12.16 12.35
CA VAL A 73 -10.31 -11.71 11.33
C VAL A 73 -11.41 -12.73 11.14
N GLN A 74 -12.58 -12.26 10.73
CA GLN A 74 -13.74 -13.08 10.44
C GLN A 74 -14.19 -12.85 9.00
N LEU A 75 -14.42 -13.95 8.28
CA LEU A 75 -15.10 -13.95 6.99
C LEU A 75 -16.52 -14.48 7.17
N SER A 76 -17.51 -13.78 6.61
CA SER A 76 -18.92 -14.18 6.57
C SER A 76 -19.39 -14.21 5.12
N GLY A 77 -19.68 -15.40 4.60
CA GLY A 77 -19.97 -15.67 3.19
C GLY A 77 -19.20 -16.87 2.67
N ARG A 78 -19.46 -17.27 1.41
CA ARG A 78 -18.75 -18.39 0.78
C ARG A 78 -17.53 -17.88 0.02
N THR A 79 -16.40 -18.55 0.25
CA THR A 79 -15.14 -18.32 -0.44
C THR A 79 -14.81 -19.55 -1.27
N GLU A 80 -14.24 -19.36 -2.45
CA GLU A 80 -13.74 -20.46 -3.28
C GLU A 80 -12.48 -21.06 -2.63
N VAL A 81 -11.60 -20.18 -2.15
CA VAL A 81 -10.37 -20.51 -1.44
C VAL A 81 -10.17 -19.51 -0.31
N ALA A 82 -9.72 -19.97 0.85
CA ALA A 82 -9.26 -19.13 1.96
C ALA A 82 -8.17 -19.84 2.77
N TYR A 83 -6.97 -19.25 2.85
CA TYR A 83 -5.84 -19.83 3.61
C TYR A 83 -4.89 -18.75 4.12
N VAL A 84 -4.16 -19.08 5.19
CA VAL A 84 -3.11 -18.20 5.75
C VAL A 84 -1.77 -18.57 5.12
N SER A 85 -1.03 -17.56 4.63
CA SER A 85 0.30 -17.69 4.06
C SER A 85 1.32 -16.93 4.91
N LYS A 86 2.50 -17.54 5.07
CA LYS A 86 3.68 -16.92 5.71
C LYS A 86 4.62 -16.26 4.69
N ASP A 87 4.50 -16.65 3.41
CA ASP A 87 5.36 -16.16 2.34
C ASP A 87 4.76 -14.88 1.77
N THR A 88 5.25 -13.74 2.29
CA THR A 88 4.73 -12.41 1.95
C THR A 88 5.84 -11.49 1.44
N PRO A 89 5.59 -10.69 0.39
CA PRO A 89 6.57 -9.75 -0.15
C PRO A 89 6.69 -8.44 0.59
N MET A 90 5.99 -8.27 1.71
CA MET A 90 5.76 -6.94 2.27
C MET A 90 7.05 -6.27 2.74
N LEU A 91 7.99 -7.02 3.33
CA LEU A 91 9.29 -6.50 3.71
C LEU A 91 10.17 -6.19 2.49
N LEU A 92 10.08 -7.03 1.45
CA LEU A 92 10.79 -6.82 0.19
C LEU A 92 10.35 -5.52 -0.49
N TYR A 93 9.04 -5.24 -0.55
CA TYR A 93 8.51 -3.98 -1.06
C TYR A 93 9.09 -2.77 -0.30
N LEU A 94 9.07 -2.84 1.04
CA LEU A 94 9.54 -1.75 1.88
C LEU A 94 11.04 -1.48 1.68
N ASN A 95 11.86 -2.53 1.65
CA ASN A 95 13.31 -2.40 1.45
C ASN A 95 13.65 -1.91 0.04
N THR A 96 12.93 -2.38 -0.99
CA THR A 96 13.13 -1.95 -2.39
C THR A 96 12.83 -0.46 -2.54
N ILE A 97 11.68 0.00 -2.05
CA ILE A 97 11.30 1.42 -2.10
C ILE A 97 12.30 2.28 -1.32
N THR A 98 12.72 1.84 -0.13
CA THR A 98 13.67 2.58 0.71
C THR A 98 15.03 2.73 0.01
N SER A 99 15.55 1.65 -0.58
CA SER A 99 16.82 1.68 -1.31
C SER A 99 16.73 2.61 -2.52
N ARG A 100 15.64 2.51 -3.29
CA ARG A 100 15.43 3.35 -4.47
C ARG A 100 15.33 4.83 -4.11
N LEU A 101 14.66 5.17 -3.01
CA LEU A 101 14.61 6.55 -2.51
C LEU A 101 15.99 7.08 -2.13
N ALA A 102 16.83 6.25 -1.49
CA ALA A 102 18.19 6.63 -1.15
C ALA A 102 19.05 6.86 -2.40
N ASP A 103 18.96 5.98 -3.41
CA ASP A 103 19.68 6.13 -4.68
C ASP A 103 19.31 7.46 -5.38
N VAL A 104 18.01 7.75 -5.48
CA VAL A 104 17.53 8.99 -6.11
C VAL A 104 17.96 10.23 -5.31
N PHE A 105 17.99 10.13 -3.98
CA PHE A 105 18.55 11.19 -3.13
C PHE A 105 20.03 11.44 -3.41
N ASN A 106 20.84 10.37 -3.51
CA ASN A 106 22.26 10.47 -3.82
C ASN A 106 22.51 11.09 -5.20
N GLN A 107 21.79 10.64 -6.23
CA GLN A 107 21.84 11.24 -7.58
C GLN A 107 21.49 12.73 -7.54
N ARG A 108 20.50 13.13 -6.73
CA ARG A 108 20.14 14.55 -6.56
C ARG A 108 21.26 15.35 -5.89
N CYS A 109 21.95 14.76 -4.92
CA CYS A 109 23.08 15.37 -4.22
C CYS A 109 24.29 15.59 -5.15
N GLU A 110 24.57 14.67 -6.06
CA GLU A 110 25.65 14.80 -7.06
C GLU A 110 25.49 16.04 -7.95
N VAL A 111 24.26 16.35 -8.37
CA VAL A 111 23.98 17.47 -9.27
C VAL A 111 23.57 18.76 -8.56
N ASN A 112 23.24 18.71 -7.27
CA ASN A 112 22.77 19.86 -6.49
C ASN A 112 23.57 20.02 -5.20
N ARG A 113 24.60 20.86 -5.27
CA ARG A 113 25.47 21.19 -4.13
C ARG A 113 24.70 21.68 -2.91
N ARG A 114 23.61 22.44 -3.07
CA ARG A 114 22.81 22.93 -1.93
C ARG A 114 22.12 21.77 -1.22
N ALA A 115 21.52 20.85 -1.96
CA ALA A 115 20.91 19.65 -1.39
C ALA A 115 21.96 18.78 -0.68
N SER A 116 23.10 18.53 -1.34
CA SER A 116 24.21 17.73 -0.79
C SER A 116 24.70 18.27 0.57
N VAL A 117 24.96 19.58 0.69
CA VAL A 117 25.43 20.15 1.96
C VAL A 117 24.34 20.26 3.03
N SER A 118 23.06 20.25 2.63
CA SER A 118 21.95 20.35 3.58
C SER A 118 21.58 18.99 4.18
N GLY A 119 21.90 17.90 3.49
CA GLY A 119 21.52 16.54 3.90
C GLY A 119 20.01 16.31 3.78
N CYS A 120 19.52 15.31 4.51
CA CYS A 120 18.09 15.00 4.59
C CYS A 120 17.64 14.70 6.03
N VAL A 121 16.34 14.82 6.25
CA VAL A 121 15.68 14.37 7.49
C VAL A 121 14.69 13.29 7.10
N ILE A 122 14.88 12.09 7.66
CA ILE A 122 14.08 10.91 7.33
C ILE A 122 13.11 10.64 8.47
N ASN A 123 11.82 10.75 8.17
CA ASN A 123 10.76 10.37 9.11
C ASN A 123 10.30 8.94 8.81
N THR A 124 10.52 8.03 9.76
CA THR A 124 10.17 6.60 9.62
C THR A 124 8.77 6.30 10.13
N CYS A 125 8.26 5.10 9.84
CA CYS A 125 7.03 4.62 10.45
C CYS A 125 7.25 4.20 11.92
N GLY A 126 6.18 4.08 12.70
CA GLY A 126 6.22 3.70 14.12
C GLY A 126 6.40 2.20 14.39
N TRP A 127 6.80 1.41 13.38
CA TRP A 127 6.92 -0.04 13.50
C TRP A 127 8.36 -0.43 13.88
N VAL A 128 8.58 -0.67 15.17
CA VAL A 128 9.93 -0.73 15.76
C VAL A 128 10.36 -2.12 16.23
N LYS A 129 9.61 -3.18 15.91
CA LYS A 129 9.85 -4.56 16.38
C LYS A 129 9.87 -5.54 15.22
N GLY A 130 10.65 -6.63 15.36
CA GLY A 130 10.70 -7.70 14.35
C GLY A 130 11.17 -7.18 13.00
N SER A 131 10.46 -7.50 11.92
CA SER A 131 10.80 -6.98 10.59
C SER A 131 10.76 -5.44 10.48
N GLY A 132 9.99 -4.76 11.35
CA GLY A 132 9.99 -3.29 11.41
C GLY A 132 11.33 -2.74 11.88
N TYR A 133 11.95 -3.41 12.86
CA TYR A 133 13.31 -3.07 13.28
C TYR A 133 14.31 -3.30 12.15
N GLN A 134 14.20 -4.42 11.42
CA GLN A 134 15.05 -4.69 10.26
C GLN A 134 14.90 -3.62 9.18
N ALA A 135 13.67 -3.14 8.92
CA ALA A 135 13.42 -2.05 7.99
C ALA A 135 14.05 -0.72 8.45
N LEU A 136 14.07 -0.42 9.76
CA LEU A 136 14.76 0.75 10.29
C LEU A 136 16.28 0.66 10.11
N VAL A 137 16.87 -0.51 10.35
CA VAL A 137 18.30 -0.75 10.12
C VAL A 137 18.63 -0.66 8.63
N HIS A 138 17.80 -1.23 7.76
CA HIS A 138 17.93 -1.11 6.31
C HIS A 138 17.86 0.35 5.85
N ALA A 139 16.89 1.12 6.34
CA ALA A 139 16.77 2.54 6.02
C ALA A 139 18.00 3.35 6.47
N ALA A 140 18.50 3.10 7.69
CA ALA A 140 19.71 3.75 8.18
C ALA A 140 20.94 3.43 7.31
N SER A 141 21.06 2.18 6.85
CA SER A 141 22.14 1.76 5.97
C SER A 141 22.00 2.33 4.56
N ALA A 142 20.81 2.27 3.96
CA ALA A 142 20.56 2.71 2.59
C ALA A 142 20.81 4.22 2.42
N PHE A 143 20.38 5.02 3.41
CA PHE A 143 20.61 6.46 3.42
C PHE A 143 21.95 6.89 4.03
N GLU A 144 22.79 5.94 4.45
CA GLU A 144 24.11 6.20 5.06
C GLU A 144 24.05 7.25 6.18
N VAL A 145 23.10 7.10 7.10
CA VAL A 145 22.77 8.16 8.06
C VAL A 145 23.88 8.42 9.08
N ASP A 146 24.18 9.69 9.35
CA ASP A 146 25.15 10.09 10.39
C ASP A 146 24.56 10.11 11.81
N VAL A 147 23.27 10.41 11.93
CA VAL A 147 22.59 10.64 13.20
C VAL A 147 21.24 9.93 13.20
N VAL A 148 20.98 9.17 14.27
CA VAL A 148 19.69 8.52 14.51
C VAL A 148 19.08 9.06 15.80
N VAL A 149 17.87 9.62 15.70
CA VAL A 149 17.14 10.17 16.85
C VAL A 149 16.01 9.22 17.23
N VAL A 150 16.10 8.63 18.42
CA VAL A 150 15.07 7.75 18.98
C VAL A 150 14.23 8.52 19.97
N LEU A 151 12.90 8.51 19.78
CA LEU A 151 11.95 9.22 20.63
C LEU A 151 11.26 8.26 21.61
N ASP A 152 11.42 8.49 22.91
CA ASP A 152 10.66 7.83 23.99
C ASP A 152 10.67 6.28 23.93
N GLN A 153 11.78 5.68 23.45
CA GLN A 153 11.92 4.23 23.27
C GLN A 153 13.34 3.75 23.63
N GLU A 154 13.60 3.54 24.92
CA GLU A 154 14.91 3.12 25.43
C GLU A 154 15.38 1.77 24.86
N ARG A 155 14.47 0.81 24.72
CA ARG A 155 14.80 -0.51 24.16
C ARG A 155 15.30 -0.38 22.73
N LEU A 156 14.57 0.36 21.89
CA LEU A 156 14.95 0.61 20.50
C LEU A 156 16.28 1.36 20.42
N TYR A 157 16.50 2.35 21.29
CA TYR A 157 17.77 3.06 21.37
C TYR A 157 18.94 2.11 21.62
N ASN A 158 18.82 1.21 22.59
CA ASN A 158 19.87 0.26 22.92
C ASN A 158 20.11 -0.76 21.80
N GLU A 159 19.05 -1.23 21.14
CA GLU A 159 19.15 -2.13 19.98
C GLU A 159 19.87 -1.42 18.81
N LEU A 160 19.43 -0.22 18.41
CA LEU A 160 20.06 0.54 17.32
C LEU A 160 21.50 0.94 17.63
N LYS A 161 21.81 1.33 18.88
CA LYS A 161 23.18 1.67 19.29
C LYS A 161 24.13 0.47 19.22
N ARG A 162 23.62 -0.74 19.42
CA ARG A 162 24.39 -1.99 19.34
C ARG A 162 24.62 -2.39 17.87
N ASP A 163 23.60 -2.27 17.04
CA ASP A 163 23.59 -2.85 15.69
C ASP A 163 24.05 -1.88 14.59
N LEU A 164 23.96 -0.56 14.81
CA LEU A 164 24.46 0.43 13.85
C LEU A 164 25.98 0.63 13.97
N PRO A 165 26.66 1.04 12.88
CA PRO A 165 28.08 1.34 12.91
C PRO A 165 28.44 2.41 13.95
N HIS A 166 29.62 2.29 14.56
CA HIS A 166 30.06 3.20 15.64
C HIS A 166 30.14 4.69 15.25
N PHE A 167 30.27 5.01 13.97
CA PHE A 167 30.28 6.39 13.50
C PHE A 167 28.87 7.03 13.52
N VAL A 168 27.81 6.21 13.50
CA VAL A 168 26.44 6.68 13.54
C VAL A 168 26.09 7.12 14.95
N ARG A 169 25.77 8.41 15.10
CA ARG A 169 25.43 9.00 16.40
C ARG A 169 23.97 8.72 16.75
N THR A 170 23.74 7.75 17.64
CA THR A 170 22.40 7.48 18.18
C THR A 170 22.10 8.36 19.39
N VAL A 171 20.99 9.09 19.35
CA VAL A 171 20.51 10.01 20.42
C VAL A 171 19.13 9.58 20.88
N LEU A 172 18.94 9.44 22.19
CA LEU A 172 17.61 9.23 22.80
C LEU A 172 17.05 10.57 23.28
N LEU A 173 15.82 10.89 22.90
CA LEU A 173 15.10 12.08 23.37
C LEU A 173 13.75 11.69 23.98
N PRO A 174 13.29 12.42 25.01
CA PRO A 174 11.93 12.26 25.52
C PRO A 174 10.91 12.78 24.49
N LYS A 175 9.71 12.20 24.46
CA LYS A 175 8.59 12.81 23.72
C LYS A 175 8.13 14.08 24.44
N SER A 176 7.62 15.03 23.65
CA SER A 176 6.95 16.21 24.22
C SER A 176 5.67 15.79 24.95
N GLY A 177 5.39 16.43 26.10
CA GLY A 177 4.17 16.17 26.87
C GLY A 177 2.87 16.57 26.16
N GLY A 178 2.96 17.37 25.09
CA GLY A 178 1.80 17.72 24.25
C GLY A 178 1.46 16.67 23.17
N VAL A 179 2.26 15.60 23.05
CA VAL A 179 2.00 14.52 22.09
C VAL A 179 0.87 13.63 22.62
N VAL A 180 -0.18 13.50 21.84
CA VAL A 180 -1.35 12.68 22.16
C VAL A 180 -1.39 11.44 21.29
N GLU A 181 -1.76 10.30 21.87
CA GLU A 181 -1.96 9.06 21.14
C GLU A 181 -3.15 9.19 20.17
N ARG A 182 -2.94 8.77 18.93
CA ARG A 182 -3.96 8.83 17.87
C ARG A 182 -4.63 7.48 17.71
N SER A 183 -5.96 7.47 17.70
CA SER A 183 -6.74 6.28 17.40
C SER A 183 -6.54 5.83 15.94
N LYS A 184 -6.90 4.57 15.65
CA LYS A 184 -6.87 4.02 14.29
C LYS A 184 -7.80 4.77 13.35
N ASP A 185 -8.99 5.13 13.84
CA ASP A 185 -9.98 5.85 13.04
C ASP A 185 -9.48 7.26 12.70
N PHE A 186 -8.87 7.95 13.66
CA PHE A 186 -8.21 9.23 13.40
C PHE A 186 -7.12 9.11 12.31
N ARG A 187 -6.28 8.07 12.35
CA ARG A 187 -5.26 7.85 11.30
C ARG A 187 -5.87 7.59 9.93
N ARG A 188 -6.98 6.84 9.87
CA ARG A 188 -7.71 6.58 8.62
C ARG A 188 -8.29 7.88 8.06
N GLU A 189 -9.02 8.63 8.88
CA GLU A 189 -9.62 9.90 8.49
C GLU A 189 -8.56 10.89 7.98
N CYS A 190 -7.42 11.01 8.68
CA CYS A 190 -6.30 11.82 8.20
C CYS A 190 -5.73 11.34 6.87
N ARG A 191 -5.63 10.02 6.61
CA ARG A 191 -5.19 9.51 5.29
C ARG A 191 -6.18 9.89 4.19
N ASP A 192 -7.47 9.72 4.44
CA ASP A 192 -8.53 10.08 3.48
C ASP A 192 -8.51 11.60 3.20
N GLU A 193 -8.28 12.42 4.24
CA GLU A 193 -8.07 13.86 4.10
C GLU A 193 -6.81 14.23 3.32
N ARG A 194 -5.69 13.52 3.51
CA ARG A 194 -4.47 13.74 2.71
C ARG A 194 -4.70 13.45 1.23
N ILE A 195 -5.43 12.36 0.91
CA ILE A 195 -5.79 12.03 -0.48
C ILE A 195 -6.70 13.12 -1.05
N ARG A 196 -7.69 13.59 -0.29
CA ARG A 196 -8.55 14.70 -0.73
C ARG A 196 -7.76 15.99 -0.95
N GLU A 197 -6.86 16.34 -0.03
CA GLU A 197 -5.99 17.52 -0.11
C GLU A 197 -5.06 17.46 -1.34
N TYR A 198 -4.65 16.27 -1.78
CA TYR A 198 -3.88 16.11 -3.01
C TYR A 198 -4.65 16.63 -4.26
N PHE A 199 -5.93 16.30 -4.38
CA PHE A 199 -6.75 16.72 -5.54
C PHE A 199 -7.32 18.13 -5.38
N TYR A 200 -7.74 18.50 -4.18
CA TYR A 200 -8.48 19.74 -3.91
C TYR A 200 -7.64 20.83 -3.24
N GLY A 201 -6.40 20.54 -2.86
CA GLY A 201 -5.53 21.48 -2.17
C GLY A 201 -5.98 21.77 -0.74
N PHE A 202 -5.12 22.49 -0.01
CA PHE A 202 -5.44 22.94 1.33
C PHE A 202 -6.64 23.90 1.31
N ARG A 203 -7.73 23.53 2.00
CA ARG A 203 -9.01 24.25 2.01
C ARG A 203 -9.71 24.36 0.65
N GLY A 204 -9.45 23.45 -0.29
CA GLY A 204 -10.21 23.43 -1.55
C GLY A 204 -9.73 24.45 -2.58
N CYS A 205 -8.46 24.86 -2.54
CA CYS A 205 -7.89 25.85 -3.45
C CYS A 205 -7.52 25.31 -4.85
N PHE A 206 -7.54 23.99 -5.05
CA PHE A 206 -7.32 23.36 -6.35
C PHE A 206 -8.64 22.87 -6.95
N TYR A 207 -8.68 22.90 -8.29
CA TYR A 207 -9.83 22.49 -9.09
C TYR A 207 -9.42 21.30 -9.96
N PRO A 208 -9.60 20.06 -9.48
CA PRO A 208 -9.22 18.89 -10.26
C PRO A 208 -10.09 18.75 -11.50
N HIS A 209 -9.55 18.07 -12.51
CA HIS A 209 -10.17 17.88 -13.81
C HIS A 209 -10.77 16.48 -13.93
N ALA A 210 -11.99 16.41 -14.46
CA ALA A 210 -12.63 15.15 -14.83
C ALA A 210 -12.62 15.00 -16.36
N PHE A 211 -12.07 13.89 -16.86
CA PHE A 211 -12.06 13.59 -18.30
C PHE A 211 -11.94 12.09 -18.59
N ASN A 212 -12.33 11.72 -19.82
CA ASN A 212 -12.26 10.34 -20.30
C ASN A 212 -10.87 10.01 -20.84
N VAL A 213 -10.41 8.80 -20.54
CA VAL A 213 -9.17 8.19 -21.04
C VAL A 213 -9.55 6.89 -21.74
N LYS A 214 -9.07 6.67 -22.97
CA LYS A 214 -9.31 5.42 -23.70
C LYS A 214 -8.44 4.31 -23.17
N PHE A 215 -8.95 3.09 -23.17
CA PHE A 215 -8.17 1.90 -22.78
C PHE A 215 -6.94 1.71 -23.67
N SER A 216 -7.03 2.08 -24.95
CA SER A 216 -5.92 2.02 -25.91
C SER A 216 -4.77 2.98 -25.62
N ASP A 217 -5.03 4.04 -24.87
CA ASP A 217 -4.07 5.14 -24.70
C ASP A 217 -3.11 4.88 -23.51
N VAL A 218 -3.39 3.84 -22.71
CA VAL A 218 -2.67 3.54 -21.47
C VAL A 218 -2.36 2.05 -21.33
N LYS A 219 -1.34 1.75 -20.53
CA LYS A 219 -1.00 0.40 -20.08
C LYS A 219 -1.07 0.37 -18.56
N ILE A 220 -1.89 -0.52 -18.01
CA ILE A 220 -2.15 -0.60 -16.58
C ILE A 220 -1.51 -1.86 -16.03
N TYR A 221 -0.77 -1.73 -14.93
CA TYR A 221 -0.13 -2.84 -14.25
C TYR A 221 -0.44 -2.84 -12.76
N LYS A 222 -0.35 -4.01 -12.15
CA LYS A 222 -0.36 -4.21 -10.70
C LYS A 222 0.96 -4.85 -10.28
N VAL A 223 1.53 -4.38 -9.16
CA VAL A 223 2.72 -5.00 -8.55
C VAL A 223 2.29 -6.25 -7.80
N GLY A 224 3.00 -7.35 -8.00
CA GLY A 224 2.72 -8.64 -7.39
C GLY A 224 2.06 -9.61 -8.35
N ALA A 225 2.82 -10.62 -8.82
CA ALA A 225 2.23 -11.73 -9.55
C ALA A 225 1.57 -12.74 -8.58
N PRO A 226 0.56 -13.50 -9.06
CA PRO A 226 0.00 -14.59 -8.29
C PRO A 226 1.11 -15.54 -7.84
N THR A 227 1.04 -16.00 -6.59
CA THR A 227 1.96 -17.03 -6.10
C THR A 227 1.76 -18.32 -6.87
N ILE A 228 2.82 -18.77 -7.55
CA ILE A 228 2.89 -20.07 -8.22
C ILE A 228 3.84 -21.00 -7.44
N PRO A 229 3.61 -22.33 -7.42
CA PRO A 229 4.52 -23.27 -6.78
C PRO A 229 5.93 -23.22 -7.38
N ASP A 230 6.95 -23.56 -6.59
CA ASP A 230 8.36 -23.55 -7.03
C ASP A 230 8.62 -24.39 -8.28
N SER A 231 7.90 -25.50 -8.44
CA SER A 231 7.97 -26.37 -9.61
C SER A 231 7.54 -25.69 -10.92
N CYS A 232 6.84 -24.57 -10.83
CA CYS A 232 6.31 -23.81 -11.96
C CYS A 232 7.08 -22.49 -12.21
N LEU A 233 8.13 -22.21 -11.43
CA LEU A 233 8.99 -21.04 -11.66
C LEU A 233 9.88 -21.26 -12.90
N PRO A 234 10.04 -20.25 -13.78
CA PRO A 234 11.01 -20.32 -14.88
C PRO A 234 12.44 -20.51 -14.37
N LEU A 235 13.28 -21.19 -15.16
CA LEU A 235 14.70 -21.38 -14.87
C LEU A 235 15.38 -20.03 -14.59
N GLY A 236 15.92 -19.89 -13.37
CA GLY A 236 16.65 -18.69 -12.93
C GLY A 236 15.82 -17.63 -12.22
N MET A 237 14.50 -17.80 -12.04
CA MET A 237 13.67 -16.91 -11.24
C MET A 237 13.53 -17.42 -9.79
N SER A 238 13.69 -16.54 -8.82
CA SER A 238 13.34 -16.81 -7.42
C SER A 238 11.86 -16.48 -7.14
N GLN A 239 11.31 -16.96 -6.01
CA GLN A 239 9.98 -16.55 -5.56
C GLN A 239 9.88 -15.03 -5.31
N GLU A 240 10.97 -14.41 -4.85
CA GLU A 240 11.06 -12.97 -4.58
C GLU A 240 10.90 -12.16 -5.87
N ASP A 241 11.55 -12.61 -6.97
CA ASP A 241 11.43 -11.96 -8.28
C ASP A 241 9.98 -12.01 -8.82
N ASN A 242 9.25 -13.08 -8.51
CA ASN A 242 7.84 -13.20 -8.91
C ASN A 242 6.94 -12.26 -8.10
N GLN A 243 7.30 -11.96 -6.85
CA GLN A 243 6.52 -11.06 -6.01
C GLN A 243 6.67 -9.58 -6.40
N LEU A 244 7.81 -9.14 -6.94
CA LEU A 244 7.97 -7.78 -7.46
C LEU A 244 7.49 -7.63 -8.91
N LYS A 245 7.07 -8.73 -9.54
CA LYS A 245 6.69 -8.76 -10.94
C LYS A 245 5.43 -7.93 -11.19
N LEU A 246 5.47 -7.19 -12.30
CA LEU A 246 4.33 -6.44 -12.80
C LEU A 246 3.40 -7.33 -13.61
N VAL A 247 2.12 -7.31 -13.27
CA VAL A 247 1.06 -8.01 -13.98
C VAL A 247 0.21 -7.00 -14.75
N PRO A 248 0.01 -7.18 -16.06
CA PRO A 248 -0.90 -6.32 -16.81
C PRO A 248 -2.34 -6.49 -16.30
N VAL A 249 -3.06 -5.37 -16.17
CA VAL A 249 -4.45 -5.34 -15.73
C VAL A 249 -5.32 -4.89 -16.88
N THR A 250 -6.32 -5.71 -17.22
CA THR A 250 -7.33 -5.36 -18.21
C THR A 250 -8.31 -4.36 -17.59
N PRO A 251 -8.59 -3.21 -18.23
CA PRO A 251 -9.53 -2.25 -17.67
C PRO A 251 -10.93 -2.82 -17.43
N GLY A 252 -11.44 -2.65 -16.22
CA GLY A 252 -12.70 -3.24 -15.78
C GLY A 252 -13.44 -2.38 -14.74
N ARG A 253 -14.70 -2.74 -14.46
CA ARG A 253 -15.55 -2.01 -13.49
C ARG A 253 -15.01 -2.06 -12.06
N ASP A 254 -14.20 -3.07 -11.76
CA ASP A 254 -13.49 -3.27 -10.50
C ASP A 254 -12.45 -2.18 -10.21
N MET A 255 -12.02 -1.43 -11.23
CA MET A 255 -11.09 -0.30 -11.05
C MET A 255 -11.75 0.96 -10.49
N VAL A 256 -13.08 1.02 -10.44
CA VAL A 256 -13.79 2.21 -9.96
C VAL A 256 -13.36 2.53 -8.52
N HIS A 257 -13.08 3.80 -8.29
CA HIS A 257 -12.57 4.39 -7.05
C HIS A 257 -11.12 4.02 -6.69
N HIS A 258 -10.43 3.20 -7.47
CA HIS A 258 -9.01 2.95 -7.24
C HIS A 258 -8.14 4.15 -7.65
N LEU A 259 -7.12 4.43 -6.83
CA LEU A 259 -6.02 5.32 -7.21
C LEU A 259 -5.09 4.60 -8.18
N LEU A 260 -4.64 5.32 -9.20
CA LEU A 260 -3.61 4.89 -10.12
C LEU A 260 -2.45 5.87 -10.04
N SER A 261 -1.23 5.37 -9.89
CA SER A 261 -0.04 6.20 -10.05
C SER A 261 0.32 6.31 -11.53
N VAL A 262 0.72 7.51 -11.95
CA VAL A 262 1.16 7.79 -13.32
C VAL A 262 2.68 7.70 -13.34
N SER A 263 3.23 6.60 -13.85
CA SER A 263 4.68 6.39 -13.91
C SER A 263 5.34 7.34 -14.90
N THR A 264 6.55 7.81 -14.60
CA THR A 264 7.33 8.65 -15.52
C THR A 264 8.02 7.87 -16.64
N ALA A 265 7.88 6.54 -16.67
CA ALA A 265 8.55 5.66 -17.63
C ALA A 265 8.26 6.04 -19.09
N GLU A 266 9.28 5.89 -19.94
CA GLU A 266 9.20 6.23 -21.36
C GLU A 266 9.00 4.99 -22.24
N GLY A 267 9.39 3.82 -21.76
CA GLY A 267 9.28 2.55 -22.47
C GLY A 267 8.94 1.35 -21.59
N THR A 268 8.57 0.25 -22.24
CA THR A 268 8.31 -1.06 -21.58
C THR A 268 9.57 -1.77 -21.11
N GLU A 269 10.74 -1.29 -21.52
CA GLU A 269 12.05 -1.82 -21.13
C GLU A 269 12.52 -1.26 -19.77
N GLU A 270 11.92 -0.16 -19.30
CA GLU A 270 12.24 0.41 -18.00
C GLU A 270 11.63 -0.40 -16.86
N ASN A 271 12.35 -0.47 -15.74
CA ASN A 271 11.85 -1.10 -14.53
C ASN A 271 10.78 -0.22 -13.87
N LEU A 272 9.54 -0.36 -14.33
CA LEU A 272 8.37 0.38 -13.86
C LEU A 272 8.17 0.34 -12.34
N SER A 273 8.67 -0.68 -11.62
CA SER A 273 8.58 -0.75 -10.16
C SER A 273 9.56 0.20 -9.43
N GLU A 274 10.63 0.63 -10.11
CA GLU A 274 11.65 1.55 -9.60
C GLU A 274 11.57 2.95 -10.21
N THR A 275 10.76 3.12 -11.26
CA THR A 275 10.53 4.40 -11.92
C THR A 275 9.67 5.32 -11.06
N SER A 276 10.03 6.60 -11.02
CA SER A 276 9.29 7.64 -10.29
C SER A 276 7.87 7.83 -10.84
N VAL A 277 7.03 8.49 -10.05
CA VAL A 277 5.65 8.80 -10.44
C VAL A 277 5.50 10.31 -10.67
N ALA A 278 4.80 10.69 -11.74
CA ALA A 278 4.44 12.07 -12.02
C ALA A 278 3.31 12.58 -11.10
N GLY A 279 2.46 11.68 -10.65
CA GLY A 279 1.32 11.98 -9.80
C GLY A 279 0.35 10.82 -9.71
N PHE A 280 -0.84 11.10 -9.17
CA PHE A 280 -1.91 10.13 -8.96
C PHE A 280 -3.21 10.62 -9.60
N ILE A 281 -4.00 9.67 -10.09
CA ILE A 281 -5.35 9.89 -10.61
C ILE A 281 -6.29 8.87 -9.94
N VAL A 282 -7.58 9.16 -9.89
CA VAL A 282 -8.59 8.20 -9.41
C VAL A 282 -9.60 7.92 -10.51
N VAL A 283 -9.95 6.65 -10.69
CA VAL A 283 -11.00 6.26 -11.64
C VAL A 283 -12.37 6.49 -10.99
N THR A 284 -13.22 7.28 -11.63
CA THR A 284 -14.56 7.61 -11.09
C THR A 284 -15.66 6.78 -11.75
N SER A 285 -15.49 6.38 -13.00
CA SER A 285 -16.41 5.50 -13.73
C SER A 285 -15.71 4.78 -14.87
N VAL A 286 -16.23 3.62 -15.27
CA VAL A 286 -15.71 2.80 -16.38
C VAL A 286 -16.84 2.48 -17.35
N ASP A 287 -16.65 2.79 -18.62
CA ASP A 287 -17.55 2.49 -19.73
C ASP A 287 -16.90 1.45 -20.65
N LEU A 288 -17.41 0.22 -20.58
CA LEU A 288 -16.92 -0.91 -21.36
C LEU A 288 -17.37 -0.87 -22.83
N GLU A 289 -18.49 -0.22 -23.14
CA GLU A 289 -19.01 -0.14 -24.51
C GLU A 289 -18.15 0.81 -25.34
N HIS A 290 -17.81 1.96 -24.77
CA HIS A 290 -16.95 2.96 -25.42
C HIS A 290 -15.46 2.74 -25.16
N GLN A 291 -15.08 1.73 -24.36
CA GLN A 291 -13.70 1.40 -23.99
C GLN A 291 -12.95 2.61 -23.38
N VAL A 292 -13.61 3.32 -22.47
CA VAL A 292 -13.06 4.49 -21.77
C VAL A 292 -13.30 4.39 -20.26
N PHE A 293 -12.42 4.99 -19.48
CA PHE A 293 -12.68 5.28 -18.07
C PHE A 293 -12.57 6.78 -17.81
N THR A 294 -13.40 7.28 -16.90
CA THR A 294 -13.36 8.66 -16.43
C THR A 294 -12.42 8.74 -15.25
N VAL A 295 -11.51 9.71 -15.27
CA VAL A 295 -10.60 9.97 -14.15
C VAL A 295 -10.84 11.34 -13.55
N LEU A 296 -10.58 11.46 -12.25
CA LEU A 296 -10.28 12.73 -11.60
C LEU A 296 -8.75 12.88 -11.55
N SER A 297 -8.25 14.00 -12.05
CA SER A 297 -6.82 14.29 -12.14
C SER A 297 -6.52 15.69 -11.60
N PRO A 298 -5.40 15.91 -10.88
CA PRO A 298 -4.99 17.25 -10.49
C PRO A 298 -4.58 18.14 -11.68
N ALA A 299 -4.32 17.54 -12.85
CA ALA A 299 -3.90 18.24 -14.07
C ALA A 299 -4.91 18.01 -15.20
N PRO A 300 -5.04 18.94 -16.16
CA PRO A 300 -5.92 18.76 -17.32
C PRO A 300 -5.38 17.68 -18.27
N ARG A 301 -6.25 17.20 -19.17
CA ARG A 301 -5.87 16.29 -20.26
C ARG A 301 -4.81 16.90 -21.20
N PRO A 302 -3.98 16.07 -21.87
CA PRO A 302 -3.88 14.62 -21.73
C PRO A 302 -3.12 14.20 -20.47
N LEU A 303 -3.19 12.91 -20.11
CA LEU A 303 -2.28 12.37 -19.09
C LEU A 303 -0.83 12.58 -19.53
N PRO A 304 0.09 12.91 -18.60
CA PRO A 304 1.48 13.23 -18.95
C PRO A 304 2.25 12.01 -19.47
N LYS A 305 1.84 10.80 -19.05
CA LYS A 305 2.44 9.51 -19.42
C LYS A 305 1.34 8.45 -19.51
N ASN A 306 1.65 7.32 -20.16
CA ASN A 306 0.70 6.25 -20.49
C ASN A 306 0.86 4.99 -19.63
N PHE A 307 1.88 4.90 -18.78
CA PHE A 307 2.06 3.78 -17.86
C PHE A 307 1.42 4.08 -16.51
N LEU A 308 0.46 3.25 -16.12
CA LEU A 308 -0.29 3.39 -14.88
C LEU A 308 -0.08 2.18 -13.97
N LEU A 309 0.12 2.40 -12.67
CA LEU A 309 0.08 1.34 -11.67
C LEU A 309 -1.18 1.47 -10.84
N ILE A 310 -2.04 0.45 -10.86
CA ILE A 310 -3.24 0.44 -10.01
C ILE A 310 -2.85 0.13 -8.57
N MET A 311 -3.36 0.95 -7.66
CA MET A 311 -3.21 0.80 -6.23
C MET A 311 -4.51 0.27 -5.65
N ASP A 312 -4.43 -0.50 -4.57
CA ASP A 312 -5.63 -0.96 -3.87
C ASP A 312 -6.23 0.09 -2.92
N ILE A 313 -5.56 1.24 -2.77
CA ILE A 313 -6.11 2.41 -2.09
C ILE A 313 -7.29 2.95 -2.91
N ARG A 314 -8.43 3.10 -2.24
CA ARG A 314 -9.64 3.65 -2.85
C ARG A 314 -9.94 5.05 -2.34
N PHE A 315 -10.46 5.89 -3.23
CA PHE A 315 -10.95 7.22 -2.93
C PHE A 315 -12.28 7.44 -3.63
N MET A 316 -13.31 7.74 -2.83
CA MET A 316 -14.61 8.16 -3.33
C MET A 316 -14.75 9.65 -3.14
N ASP A 317 -14.90 10.36 -4.25
CA ASP A 317 -15.19 11.78 -4.26
C ASP A 317 -16.67 11.99 -3.88
N LEU A 318 -16.96 11.92 -2.58
CA LEU A 318 -18.27 12.21 -2.03
C LEU A 318 -18.41 13.73 -1.95
N LYS A 319 -19.23 14.29 -2.83
CA LYS A 319 -19.73 15.67 -2.68
C LYS A 319 -20.70 15.78 -1.51
#